data_AF-A0A022KYS0-F1
#
_entry.id   AF-A0A022KYS0-F1
#
_cell.length_a   1.000
_cell.length_b   1.000
_cell.length_c   1.000
_cell.angle_alpha   90.00
_cell.angle_beta   90.00
_cell.angle_gamma   90.00
#
_symmetry.space_group_name_H-M   'P 1'
#
loop_
_entity.id
_entity.type
_entity.pdbx_description
1 polymer ?
#
loop_
_entity_poly.entity_id
_entity_poly.type
_entity_poly.pdbx_seq_one_letter_code
_entity_poly.pdbx_strand_id
1 'polypeptide(L)'
;MHRSGVLVRAEGEPLPMVDMTTTLCGLATMLSNEEMVLALDHLLGPASAHRQQTREQIWRSVMLSAATTGKERLRRALWRAEPEVPTTDHTRIRLLFRSNGLPDPVTCLSVETTIPGITVMVDYAYPDRRIAILWNDSPDNTGTHHEGRLRESDLLGLGWTVLRLTRADLDDPRGFITLLRVALKSRHGTRGAEMTPASLVIGAGRTSEPDRGPEMRSVLSRPAHLFRPPGMPLVATDSRSPTL
;
A
#
# COMPACT_ATOMS: atom_id res chain seq x y z
N MET A 1 -10.16 -25.98 -0.94
CA MET A 1 -10.61 -26.79 0.20
C MET A 1 -9.63 -26.57 1.34
N HIS A 2 -9.97 -25.72 2.30
CA HIS A 2 -9.18 -25.61 3.52
C HIS A 2 -9.52 -26.82 4.40
N ARG A 3 -8.59 -27.77 4.52
CA ARG A 3 -8.65 -28.72 5.62
C ARG A 3 -8.37 -27.92 6.89
N SER A 4 -9.27 -27.99 7.88
CA SER A 4 -8.93 -27.65 9.27
C SER A 4 -7.61 -28.34 9.59
N GLY A 5 -6.59 -27.55 9.87
CA GLY A 5 -5.31 -28.09 10.33
C GLY A 5 -5.52 -28.76 11.67
N VAL A 6 -4.97 -29.95 11.83
CA VAL A 6 -4.91 -30.63 13.12
C VAL A 6 -3.54 -30.34 13.71
N LEU A 7 -3.49 -29.53 14.76
CA LEU A 7 -2.34 -29.51 15.66
C LEU A 7 -2.44 -30.79 16.51
N VAL A 8 -1.67 -31.81 16.13
CA VAL A 8 -1.56 -33.04 16.92
C VAL A 8 -0.67 -32.73 18.11
N ARG A 9 -1.26 -32.70 19.31
CA ARG A 9 -0.48 -32.75 20.55
C ARG A 9 0.23 -34.11 20.57
N ALA A 10 1.51 -34.14 20.94
CA ALA A 10 2.33 -35.35 20.88
C ALA A 10 1.67 -36.59 21.54
N GLU A 11 0.77 -36.39 22.51
CA GLU A 11 -0.28 -37.36 22.89
C GLU A 11 -1.56 -36.60 23.30
N GLY A 12 -2.71 -36.92 22.66
CA GLY A 12 -4.03 -36.38 23.01
C GLY A 12 -4.99 -36.19 21.82
N GLU A 13 -6.31 -36.26 22.09
CA GLU A 13 -7.38 -35.99 21.12
C GLU A 13 -7.19 -34.62 20.43
N PRO A 14 -7.38 -34.53 19.11
CA PRO A 14 -7.19 -33.30 18.36
C PRO A 14 -8.16 -32.20 18.84
N LEU A 15 -7.61 -31.04 19.20
CA LEU A 15 -8.42 -29.90 19.59
C LEU A 15 -9.16 -29.34 18.36
N PRO A 16 -10.47 -29.03 18.47
CA PRO A 16 -11.22 -28.45 17.36
C PRO A 16 -10.63 -27.08 17.02
N MET A 17 -10.08 -26.94 15.82
CA MET A 17 -9.61 -25.68 15.28
C MET A 17 -10.68 -25.05 14.39
N VAL A 18 -10.93 -23.76 14.62
CA VAL A 18 -11.77 -22.92 13.76
C VAL A 18 -11.02 -22.64 12.45
N ASP A 19 -11.70 -22.79 11.31
CA ASP A 19 -11.09 -22.49 10.02
C ASP A 19 -10.84 -20.98 9.85
N MET A 20 -9.91 -20.63 8.97
CA MET A 20 -9.52 -19.23 8.74
C MET A 20 -10.72 -18.33 8.36
N THR A 21 -11.66 -18.83 7.56
CA THR A 21 -12.82 -18.05 7.12
C THR A 21 -13.69 -17.68 8.30
N THR A 22 -13.99 -18.67 9.15
CA THR A 22 -14.79 -18.45 10.36
C THR A 22 -14.07 -17.52 11.33
N THR A 23 -12.76 -17.67 11.50
CA THR A 23 -11.94 -16.76 12.32
C THR A 23 -11.97 -15.32 11.79
N LEU A 24 -11.76 -15.12 10.49
CA LEU A 24 -11.78 -13.79 9.87
C LEU A 24 -13.17 -13.14 9.90
N CYS A 25 -14.25 -13.92 9.70
CA CYS A 25 -15.62 -13.43 9.88
C CYS A 25 -15.87 -13.01 11.33
N GLY A 26 -15.42 -13.82 12.31
CA GLY A 26 -15.48 -13.49 13.73
C GLY A 26 -14.75 -12.20 14.07
N LEU A 27 -13.49 -12.04 13.64
CA LEU A 27 -12.71 -10.81 13.80
C LEU A 27 -13.41 -9.61 13.17
N ALA A 28 -14.01 -9.77 12.00
CA ALA A 28 -14.75 -8.70 11.35
C ALA A 28 -15.96 -8.21 12.18
N THR A 29 -16.45 -8.98 13.16
CA THR A 29 -17.50 -8.52 14.09
C THR A 29 -16.97 -7.64 15.23
N MET A 30 -15.68 -7.76 15.56
CA MET A 30 -15.04 -7.07 16.68
C MET A 30 -14.23 -5.86 16.23
N LEU A 31 -13.62 -5.94 15.04
CA LEU A 31 -12.71 -4.92 14.52
C LEU A 31 -13.48 -3.83 13.76
N SER A 32 -12.98 -2.59 13.83
CA SER A 32 -13.33 -1.50 12.91
C SER A 32 -13.06 -1.91 11.44
N ASN A 33 -13.63 -1.18 10.47
CA ASN A 33 -13.31 -1.45 9.06
C ASN A 33 -11.81 -1.25 8.77
N GLU A 34 -11.17 -0.29 9.43
CA GLU A 34 -9.75 0.02 9.23
C GLU A 34 -8.85 -1.02 9.90
N GLU A 35 -9.15 -1.42 11.13
CA GLU A 35 -8.46 -2.53 11.81
C GLU A 35 -8.58 -3.84 11.04
N MET A 36 -9.73 -4.09 10.40
CA MET A 36 -9.90 -5.26 9.54
C MET A 36 -9.00 -5.19 8.29
N VAL A 37 -8.84 -4.00 7.68
CA VAL A 37 -7.90 -3.82 6.55
C VAL A 37 -6.46 -4.02 7.03
N LEU A 38 -6.09 -3.47 8.18
CA LEU A 38 -4.77 -3.66 8.79
C LEU A 38 -4.46 -5.14 9.04
N ALA A 39 -5.41 -5.89 9.60
CA ALA A 39 -5.26 -7.33 9.83
C ALA A 39 -5.09 -8.10 8.51
N LEU A 40 -5.84 -7.73 7.46
CA LEU A 40 -5.76 -8.38 6.15
C LEU A 40 -4.45 -8.05 5.42
N ASP A 41 -4.02 -6.79 5.42
CA ASP A 41 -2.73 -6.37 4.85
C ASP A 41 -1.59 -7.09 5.56
N HIS A 42 -1.63 -7.18 6.89
CA HIS A 42 -0.64 -7.93 7.65
C HIS A 42 -0.64 -9.41 7.30
N LEU A 43 -1.81 -10.05 7.22
CA LEU A 43 -1.95 -11.47 6.88
C LEU A 43 -1.42 -11.79 5.47
N LEU A 44 -1.68 -10.90 4.51
CA LEU A 44 -1.30 -11.05 3.09
C LEU A 44 0.13 -10.55 2.81
N GLY A 45 0.66 -9.72 3.71
CA GLY A 45 1.91 -8.98 3.59
C GLY A 45 3.18 -9.84 3.66
N PRO A 46 4.34 -9.25 3.28
CA PRO A 46 5.64 -9.92 3.30
C PRO A 46 6.08 -10.37 4.69
N ALA A 47 5.65 -9.67 5.74
CA ALA A 47 5.98 -10.00 7.13
C ALA A 47 5.17 -11.20 7.70
N SER A 48 4.16 -11.69 6.97
CA SER A 48 3.29 -12.77 7.45
C SER A 48 3.98 -14.13 7.43
N ALA A 49 4.05 -14.80 8.59
CA ALA A 49 4.44 -16.21 8.67
C ALA A 49 3.42 -17.15 7.98
N HIS A 50 2.23 -16.65 7.66
CA HIS A 50 1.13 -17.39 7.03
C HIS A 50 0.86 -16.96 5.58
N ARG A 51 1.90 -16.47 4.87
CA ARG A 51 1.85 -16.01 3.46
C ARG A 51 1.34 -17.03 2.43
N GLN A 52 0.90 -18.20 2.86
CA GLN A 52 0.35 -19.24 2.00
C GLN A 52 -1.07 -18.93 1.49
N GLN A 53 -1.66 -17.79 1.87
CA GLN A 53 -2.99 -17.39 1.45
C GLN A 53 -2.95 -16.16 0.56
N THR A 54 -3.49 -16.30 -0.65
CA THR A 54 -3.73 -15.16 -1.54
C THR A 54 -5.07 -14.50 -1.23
N ARG A 55 -5.20 -13.22 -1.55
CA ARG A 55 -6.45 -12.48 -1.43
C ARG A 55 -7.60 -13.20 -2.14
N GLU A 56 -7.34 -13.79 -3.30
CA GLU A 56 -8.31 -14.53 -4.11
C GLU A 56 -8.76 -15.84 -3.44
N GLN A 57 -7.86 -16.52 -2.73
CA GLN A 57 -8.19 -17.72 -1.97
C GLN A 57 -9.11 -17.38 -0.80
N ILE A 58 -8.78 -16.33 -0.02
CA ILE A 58 -9.62 -15.84 1.08
C ILE A 58 -10.97 -15.39 0.52
N TRP A 59 -10.99 -14.59 -0.55
CA TRP A 59 -12.22 -14.15 -1.19
C TRP A 59 -13.12 -15.32 -1.60
N ARG A 60 -12.56 -16.31 -2.30
CA ARG A 60 -13.30 -17.51 -2.72
C ARG A 60 -13.85 -18.27 -1.51
N SER A 61 -13.07 -18.44 -0.45
CA SER A 61 -13.51 -19.12 0.78
C SER A 61 -14.68 -18.39 1.43
N VAL A 62 -14.58 -17.06 1.54
CA VAL A 62 -15.65 -16.22 2.07
C VAL A 62 -16.92 -16.33 1.22
N MET A 63 -16.81 -16.32 -0.12
CA MET A 63 -17.97 -16.46 -1.00
C MET A 63 -18.71 -17.79 -0.79
N LEU A 64 -17.96 -18.89 -0.71
CA LEU A 64 -18.49 -20.25 -0.59
C LEU A 64 -18.96 -20.60 0.83
N SER A 65 -18.53 -19.87 1.85
CA SER A 65 -18.96 -20.09 3.24
C SER A 65 -20.44 -19.80 3.44
N ALA A 66 -21.05 -20.49 4.40
CA ALA A 66 -22.40 -20.18 4.86
C ALA A 66 -22.52 -18.72 5.33
N ALA A 67 -23.75 -18.20 5.34
CA ALA A 67 -24.00 -16.87 5.87
C ALA A 67 -23.55 -16.81 7.35
N THR A 68 -22.62 -15.92 7.63
CA THR A 68 -22.01 -15.73 8.95
C THR A 68 -21.92 -14.24 9.25
N THR A 69 -22.07 -13.88 10.52
CA THR A 69 -21.88 -12.52 10.99
C THR A 69 -20.49 -12.02 10.61
N GLY A 70 -20.37 -10.77 10.14
CA GLY A 70 -19.09 -10.19 9.74
C GLY A 70 -18.67 -10.46 8.28
N LYS A 71 -19.32 -11.41 7.57
CA LYS A 71 -18.99 -11.73 6.17
C LYS A 71 -18.95 -10.51 5.24
N GLU A 72 -19.97 -9.66 5.29
CA GLU A 72 -20.02 -8.47 4.42
C GLU A 72 -18.96 -7.41 4.79
N ARG A 73 -18.60 -7.33 6.08
CA ARG A 73 -17.54 -6.45 6.55
C ARG A 73 -16.17 -6.94 6.10
N LEU A 74 -15.93 -8.24 6.21
CA LEU A 74 -14.74 -8.91 5.69
C LEU A 74 -14.59 -8.70 4.18
N ARG A 75 -15.68 -8.83 3.40
CA ARG A 75 -15.66 -8.56 1.95
C ARG A 75 -15.24 -7.13 1.63
N ARG A 76 -15.83 -6.14 2.31
CA ARG A 76 -15.48 -4.72 2.14
C ARG A 76 -14.03 -4.43 2.52
N ALA A 77 -13.52 -5.08 3.56
CA ALA A 77 -12.12 -4.94 3.97
C ALA A 77 -11.18 -5.60 2.96
N LEU A 78 -11.48 -6.81 2.47
CA LEU A 78 -10.71 -7.50 1.42
C LEU A 78 -10.58 -6.69 0.14
N TRP A 79 -11.63 -5.94 -0.22
CA TRP A 79 -11.58 -5.02 -1.37
C TRP A 79 -10.55 -3.89 -1.20
N ARG A 80 -10.32 -3.44 0.04
CA ARG A 80 -9.41 -2.35 0.39
C ARG A 80 -8.01 -2.84 0.76
N ALA A 81 -7.83 -4.15 0.96
CA ALA A 81 -6.57 -4.75 1.35
C ALA A 81 -5.57 -4.75 0.19
N GLU A 82 -4.32 -4.43 0.51
CA GLU A 82 -3.18 -4.35 -0.40
C GLU A 82 -2.09 -5.34 0.09
N PRO A 83 -1.90 -6.49 -0.60
CA PRO A 83 -1.03 -7.58 -0.15
C PRO A 83 0.46 -7.26 -0.08
N GLU A 84 0.92 -6.19 -0.71
CA GLU A 84 2.36 -5.89 -0.88
C GLU A 84 2.84 -4.78 0.06
N VAL A 85 2.00 -4.37 1.02
CA VAL A 85 2.36 -3.32 1.96
C VAL A 85 3.44 -3.85 2.93
N PRO A 86 4.62 -3.20 3.05
CA PRO A 86 5.75 -3.75 3.81
C PRO A 86 5.48 -3.95 5.30
N THR A 87 4.82 -2.97 5.93
CA THR A 87 4.51 -2.99 7.37
C THR A 87 3.12 -2.41 7.65
N THR A 88 2.60 -2.68 8.85
CA THR A 88 1.34 -2.11 9.33
C THR A 88 1.31 -0.58 9.27
N ASP A 89 2.47 0.07 9.39
CA ASP A 89 2.58 1.54 9.36
C ASP A 89 2.29 2.07 7.96
N HIS A 90 2.84 1.41 6.94
CA HIS A 90 2.56 1.76 5.55
C HIS A 90 1.06 1.58 5.22
N THR A 91 0.38 0.61 5.84
CA THR A 91 -1.09 0.48 5.73
C THR A 91 -1.79 1.66 6.40
N ARG A 92 -1.40 2.04 7.63
CA ARG A 92 -1.97 3.20 8.33
C ARG A 92 -1.79 4.49 7.53
N ILE A 93 -0.61 4.71 6.96
CA ILE A 93 -0.29 5.88 6.12
C ILE A 93 -1.17 5.90 4.85
N ARG A 94 -1.33 4.75 4.19
CA ARG A 94 -2.22 4.65 3.02
C ARG A 94 -3.68 4.96 3.39
N LEU A 95 -4.17 4.41 4.50
CA LEU A 95 -5.51 4.68 5.00
C LEU A 95 -5.69 6.15 5.39
N LEU A 96 -4.68 6.79 5.99
CA LEU A 96 -4.65 8.22 6.31
C LEU A 96 -4.94 9.08 5.07
N PHE A 97 -4.26 8.83 3.95
CA PHE A 97 -4.47 9.59 2.72
C PHE A 97 -5.90 9.42 2.20
N ARG A 98 -6.36 8.16 2.10
CA ARG A 98 -7.68 7.84 1.54
C ARG A 98 -8.85 8.34 2.40
N SER A 99 -8.78 8.15 3.72
CA SER A 99 -9.85 8.57 4.64
C SER A 99 -9.99 10.10 4.69
N ASN A 100 -8.94 10.84 4.36
CA ASN A 100 -8.94 12.30 4.30
C ASN A 100 -9.16 12.89 2.90
N GLY A 101 -9.51 12.05 1.91
CA GLY A 101 -9.78 12.47 0.54
C GLY A 101 -8.57 13.08 -0.16
N LEU A 102 -7.35 12.69 0.24
CA LEU A 102 -6.12 13.11 -0.41
C LEU A 102 -5.83 12.23 -1.62
N PRO A 103 -5.18 12.78 -2.66
CA PRO A 103 -4.71 11.95 -3.77
C PRO A 103 -3.69 10.92 -3.28
N ASP A 104 -3.72 9.71 -3.83
CA ASP A 104 -2.75 8.66 -3.51
C ASP A 104 -1.33 9.12 -3.95
N PRO A 105 -0.33 9.13 -3.05
CA PRO A 105 1.04 9.49 -3.40
C PRO A 105 1.78 8.35 -4.11
N VAL A 106 2.83 8.68 -4.84
CA VAL A 106 3.79 7.71 -5.37
C VAL A 106 4.69 7.24 -4.23
N THR A 107 4.77 5.94 -4.00
CA THR A 107 5.62 5.34 -2.96
C THR A 107 7.02 5.05 -3.47
N CYS A 108 8.03 5.12 -2.60
CA CYS A 108 9.42 4.72 -2.88
C CYS A 108 9.99 5.36 -4.16
N LEU A 109 9.78 6.67 -4.33
CA LEU A 109 10.25 7.40 -5.51
C LEU A 109 11.74 7.65 -5.42
N SER A 110 12.49 7.21 -6.43
CA SER A 110 13.90 7.56 -6.62
C SER A 110 14.01 8.91 -7.33
N VAL A 111 14.68 9.88 -6.71
CA VAL A 111 14.91 11.22 -7.27
C VAL A 111 16.38 11.40 -7.58
N GLU A 112 16.73 11.70 -8.83
CA GLU A 112 18.11 12.01 -9.22
C GLU A 112 18.60 13.28 -8.52
N THR A 113 19.83 13.24 -8.01
CA THR A 113 20.48 14.42 -7.43
C THR A 113 21.20 15.23 -8.51
N THR A 114 21.85 16.33 -8.10
CA THR A 114 22.74 17.08 -9.00
C THR A 114 24.02 16.31 -9.33
N ILE A 115 24.35 15.24 -8.59
CA ILE A 115 25.50 14.38 -8.83
C ILE A 115 25.03 13.20 -9.68
N PRO A 116 25.57 13.02 -10.91
CA PRO A 116 25.15 11.94 -11.80
C PRO A 116 25.28 10.55 -11.16
N GLY A 117 24.20 9.76 -11.25
CA GLY A 117 24.16 8.38 -10.73
C GLY A 117 23.89 8.29 -9.22
N ILE A 118 23.74 9.41 -8.52
CA ILE A 118 23.34 9.45 -7.11
C ILE A 118 21.87 9.84 -7.02
N THR A 119 21.10 9.03 -6.31
CA THR A 119 19.67 9.22 -6.12
C THR A 119 19.32 9.33 -4.64
N VAL A 120 18.21 10.02 -4.38
CA VAL A 120 17.59 10.12 -3.07
C VAL A 120 16.23 9.46 -3.12
N MET A 121 16.00 8.50 -2.21
CA MET A 121 14.73 7.80 -2.11
C MET A 121 13.75 8.55 -1.21
N VAL A 122 12.56 8.82 -1.75
CA VAL A 122 11.44 9.46 -1.08
C VAL A 122 10.39 8.41 -0.75
N ASP A 123 9.94 8.36 0.50
CA ASP A 123 9.00 7.34 0.98
C ASP A 123 7.63 7.50 0.32
N TYR A 124 7.12 8.73 0.26
CA TYR A 124 5.89 9.10 -0.44
C TYR A 124 6.02 10.45 -1.15
N ALA A 125 5.55 10.57 -2.38
CA ALA A 125 5.77 11.74 -3.20
C ALA A 125 4.53 12.16 -4.00
N TYR A 126 4.43 13.46 -4.27
CA TYR A 126 3.63 14.02 -5.36
C TYR A 126 4.59 14.64 -6.38
N PRO A 127 5.08 13.87 -7.38
CA PRO A 127 6.16 14.29 -8.28
C PRO A 127 5.83 15.57 -9.05
N ASP A 128 4.62 15.65 -9.60
CA ASP A 128 4.15 16.81 -10.38
C ASP A 128 4.14 18.12 -9.58
N ARG A 129 4.16 18.01 -8.24
CA ARG A 129 4.12 19.15 -7.32
C ARG A 129 5.43 19.34 -6.56
N ARG A 130 6.43 18.46 -6.80
CA ARG A 130 7.68 18.35 -6.03
C ARG A 130 7.43 18.37 -4.52
N ILE A 131 6.52 17.52 -4.05
CA ILE A 131 6.28 17.32 -2.62
C ILE A 131 6.81 15.94 -2.24
N ALA A 132 7.72 15.91 -1.26
CA ALA A 132 8.26 14.70 -0.67
C ALA A 132 7.73 14.59 0.76
N ILE A 133 7.31 13.40 1.15
CA ILE A 133 6.88 13.07 2.50
C ILE A 133 7.83 11.96 3.00
N LEU A 134 8.58 12.28 4.05
CA LEU A 134 9.53 11.37 4.66
C LEU A 134 8.90 10.73 5.90
N TRP A 135 8.93 9.40 5.96
CA TRP A 135 8.52 8.61 7.11
C TRP A 135 9.72 8.41 8.05
N ASN A 136 9.66 9.00 9.24
CA ASN A 136 10.83 9.05 10.14
C ASN A 136 10.90 7.92 11.16
N ASP A 137 9.77 7.28 11.46
CA ASP A 137 9.63 6.37 12.60
C ASP A 137 9.61 4.90 12.17
N SER A 138 10.23 4.57 11.04
CA SER A 138 10.38 3.17 10.63
C SER A 138 11.30 2.45 11.63
N PRO A 139 10.89 1.29 12.19
CA PRO A 139 11.77 0.45 13.01
C PRO A 139 13.02 0.00 12.23
N ASP A 140 12.91 -0.08 10.90
CA ASP A 140 13.99 -0.44 9.98
C ASP A 140 14.81 0.78 9.53
N ASN A 141 14.56 1.97 10.09
CA ASN A 141 15.40 3.13 9.86
C ASN A 141 16.74 2.94 10.59
N THR A 142 17.60 2.13 9.98
CA THR A 142 18.99 1.89 10.40
C THR A 142 19.91 3.06 10.08
N GLY A 143 19.40 4.05 9.33
CA GLY A 143 20.14 5.25 8.97
C GLY A 143 20.35 6.15 10.18
N THR A 144 21.53 6.76 10.23
CA THR A 144 21.83 7.74 11.28
C THR A 144 20.91 8.97 11.16
N HIS A 145 20.68 9.69 12.27
CA HIS A 145 20.04 11.00 12.22
C HIS A 145 20.72 11.96 11.21
N HIS A 146 22.00 11.74 10.95
CA HIS A 146 22.75 12.49 9.95
C HIS A 146 22.30 12.18 8.52
N GLU A 147 22.18 10.91 8.14
CA GLU A 147 21.66 10.50 6.82
C GLU A 147 20.25 11.03 6.57
N GLY A 148 19.37 10.96 7.56
CA GLY A 148 18.03 11.52 7.45
C GLY A 148 18.01 13.03 7.23
N ARG A 149 18.99 13.77 7.78
CA ARG A 149 19.16 15.22 7.55
C ARG A 149 19.75 15.52 6.18
N LEU A 150 20.72 14.73 5.73
CA LEU A 150 21.29 14.86 4.38
C LEU A 150 20.21 14.60 3.32
N ARG A 151 19.43 13.53 3.48
CA ARG A 151 18.28 13.21 2.63
C ARG A 151 17.30 14.37 2.48
N GLU A 152 16.92 15.00 3.61
CA GLU A 152 16.06 16.18 3.57
C GLU A 152 16.74 17.38 2.91
N SER A 153 18.02 17.61 3.21
CA SER A 153 18.80 18.73 2.64
C SER A 153 18.93 18.62 1.12
N ASP A 154 19.19 17.42 0.60
CA ASP A 154 19.28 17.15 -0.83
C ASP A 154 17.95 17.43 -1.54
N LEU A 155 16.84 16.96 -0.98
CA LEU A 155 15.50 17.21 -1.53
C LEU A 155 15.15 18.70 -1.54
N LEU A 156 15.46 19.41 -0.45
CA LEU A 156 15.28 20.86 -0.39
C LEU A 156 16.15 21.58 -1.43
N GLY A 157 17.41 21.19 -1.60
CA GLY A 157 18.32 21.72 -2.62
C GLY A 157 17.82 21.48 -4.05
N LEU A 158 17.10 20.38 -4.29
CA LEU A 158 16.42 20.06 -5.54
C LEU A 158 15.07 20.78 -5.72
N GLY A 159 14.71 21.68 -4.79
CA GLY A 159 13.49 22.49 -4.84
C GLY A 159 12.21 21.75 -4.43
N TRP A 160 12.34 20.60 -3.77
CA TRP A 160 11.20 19.88 -3.22
C TRP A 160 10.69 20.56 -1.94
N THR A 161 9.38 20.46 -1.73
CA THR A 161 8.78 20.72 -0.43
C THR A 161 8.83 19.42 0.36
N VAL A 162 9.58 19.39 1.46
CA VAL A 162 9.72 18.20 2.30
C VAL A 162 8.79 18.31 3.50
N LEU A 163 7.93 17.31 3.68
CA LEU A 163 7.10 17.13 4.85
C LEU A 163 7.56 15.88 5.60
N ARG A 164 7.50 15.93 6.94
CA ARG A 164 7.81 14.79 7.79
C ARG A 164 6.51 14.19 8.30
N LEU A 165 6.36 12.88 8.15
CA LEU A 165 5.27 12.11 8.71
C LEU A 165 5.82 11.25 9.84
N THR A 166 5.17 11.35 10.99
CA THR A 166 5.55 10.62 12.21
C THR A 166 4.41 9.74 12.68
N ARG A 167 4.71 8.84 13.62
CA ARG A 167 3.71 8.05 14.32
C ARG A 167 2.68 8.92 15.00
N ALA A 168 3.11 10.01 15.63
CA ALA A 168 2.20 10.95 16.30
C ALA A 168 1.18 11.57 15.33
N ASP A 169 1.57 11.81 14.08
CA ASP A 169 0.65 12.28 13.04
C ASP A 169 -0.34 11.19 12.60
N LEU A 170 -0.01 9.90 12.73
CA LEU A 170 -0.96 8.81 12.49
C LEU A 170 -1.98 8.67 13.62
N ASP A 171 -1.64 9.14 14.82
CA ASP A 171 -2.51 9.13 15.99
C ASP A 171 -3.38 10.41 16.06
N ASP A 172 -2.83 11.58 15.69
CA ASP A 172 -3.58 12.83 15.46
C ASP A 172 -3.23 13.49 14.10
N PRO A 173 -3.99 13.18 13.04
CA PRO A 173 -3.63 13.57 11.67
C PRO A 173 -3.92 15.02 11.32
N ARG A 174 -4.63 15.78 12.16
CA ARG A 174 -5.19 17.09 11.79
C ARG A 174 -4.12 18.09 11.35
N GLY A 175 -2.99 18.12 12.06
CA GLY A 175 -1.86 19.00 11.75
C GLY A 175 -1.22 18.65 10.41
N PHE A 176 -0.77 17.40 10.26
CA PHE A 176 -0.14 16.92 9.03
C PHE A 176 -1.04 17.08 7.80
N ILE A 177 -2.31 16.70 7.90
CA ILE A 177 -3.28 16.83 6.79
C ILE A 177 -3.46 18.29 6.38
N THR A 178 -3.49 19.22 7.33
CA THR A 178 -3.59 20.65 7.04
C THR A 178 -2.36 21.14 6.28
N LEU A 179 -1.16 20.80 6.76
CA LEU A 179 0.10 21.15 6.10
C LEU A 179 0.17 20.59 4.67
N LEU A 180 -0.18 19.31 4.49
CA LEU A 180 -0.15 18.68 3.19
C LEU A 180 -1.16 19.32 2.21
N ARG A 181 -2.37 19.65 2.66
CA ARG A 181 -3.35 20.36 1.82
C ARG A 181 -2.85 21.74 1.39
N VAL A 182 -2.18 22.47 2.29
CA VAL A 182 -1.56 23.76 1.95
C VAL A 182 -0.46 23.56 0.91
N ALA A 183 0.41 22.57 1.09
CA ALA A 183 1.47 22.25 0.13
C ALA A 183 0.91 21.89 -1.26
N LEU A 184 -0.11 21.01 -1.31
CA LEU A 184 -0.80 20.60 -2.54
C LEU A 184 -1.47 21.77 -3.29
N LYS A 185 -1.98 22.77 -2.56
CA LYS A 185 -2.57 23.98 -3.15
C LYS A 185 -1.50 24.96 -3.65
N SER A 186 -0.46 25.22 -2.86
CA SER A 186 0.62 26.15 -3.22
C SER A 186 1.37 25.75 -4.49
N ARG A 187 1.52 24.44 -4.72
CA ARG A 187 2.22 23.86 -5.88
C ARG A 187 1.32 23.53 -7.07
N HIS A 188 0.00 23.77 -6.97
CA HIS A 188 -0.94 23.56 -8.07
C HIS A 188 -0.73 24.54 -9.24
N GLY A 189 -0.08 25.69 -8.99
CA GLY A 189 0.17 26.75 -9.97
C GLY A 189 1.45 26.59 -10.81
N THR A 190 2.32 25.63 -10.49
CA THR A 190 3.56 25.38 -11.26
C THR A 190 3.31 24.31 -12.33
N ARG A 191 2.35 24.55 -13.23
CA ARG A 191 2.17 23.71 -14.41
C ARG A 191 3.30 24.02 -15.40
N GLY A 192 4.19 23.07 -15.63
CA GLY A 192 5.08 23.06 -16.80
C GLY A 192 6.47 23.66 -16.59
N ALA A 193 7.32 22.98 -15.82
CA ALA A 193 8.69 22.79 -16.28
C ALA A 193 8.79 21.30 -16.58
N GLU A 194 8.87 20.96 -17.87
CA GLU A 194 8.95 19.60 -18.38
C GLU A 194 9.93 18.78 -17.55
N MET A 195 9.42 17.81 -16.80
CA MET A 195 10.22 16.72 -16.29
C MET A 195 10.11 15.63 -17.35
N THR A 196 11.14 15.51 -18.18
CA THR A 196 11.22 14.52 -19.25
C THR A 196 10.96 13.11 -18.67
N PRO A 197 10.17 12.23 -19.32
CA PRO A 197 9.78 10.94 -18.75
C PRO A 197 10.93 9.94 -18.55
N ALA A 198 12.17 10.31 -18.89
CA ALA A 198 13.34 9.45 -18.82
C ALA A 198 13.90 9.26 -17.39
N SER A 199 13.43 10.02 -16.40
CA SER A 199 14.04 10.10 -15.05
C SER A 199 13.22 9.44 -13.94
N LEU A 200 12.04 8.89 -14.24
CA LEU A 200 11.13 8.35 -13.23
C LEU A 200 11.30 6.83 -13.12
N VAL A 201 12.21 6.37 -12.26
CA VAL A 201 12.26 4.94 -11.90
C VAL A 201 11.31 4.70 -10.74
N ILE A 202 10.12 4.17 -11.05
CA ILE A 202 9.19 3.66 -10.03
C ILE A 202 9.79 2.34 -9.52
N GLY A 203 10.38 2.38 -8.32
CA GLY A 203 10.92 1.19 -7.68
C GLY A 203 9.80 0.27 -7.23
N ALA A 204 9.56 -0.83 -7.96
CA ALA A 204 8.87 -1.99 -7.38
C ALA A 204 9.72 -2.48 -6.19
N GLY A 205 9.09 -2.64 -5.03
CA GLY A 205 9.77 -2.95 -3.76
C GLY A 205 10.81 -4.06 -3.92
N ARG A 206 12.06 -3.76 -3.61
CA ARG A 206 13.15 -4.75 -3.65
C ARG A 206 13.17 -5.50 -2.32
N THR A 207 12.96 -6.80 -2.38
CA THR A 207 13.49 -7.76 -1.41
C THR A 207 14.99 -7.91 -1.66
N SER A 208 15.80 -7.69 -0.65
CA SER A 208 17.25 -7.83 -0.70
C SER A 208 17.66 -9.31 -0.86
N GLU A 209 18.42 -9.64 -1.90
CA GLU A 209 19.24 -10.86 -2.00
C GLU A 209 20.55 -10.50 -2.73
N PRO A 210 21.73 -11.05 -2.37
CA PRO A 210 23.01 -10.54 -2.83
C PRO A 210 23.47 -11.14 -4.16
N ASP A 211 23.96 -10.24 -5.01
CA ASP A 211 25.02 -10.34 -6.03
C ASP A 211 25.19 -11.66 -6.83
N ARG A 212 24.69 -11.66 -8.06
CA ARG A 212 25.34 -12.27 -9.24
C ARG A 212 24.98 -11.48 -10.52
N GLY A 213 25.98 -10.91 -11.20
CA GLY A 213 25.85 -10.40 -12.56
C GLY A 213 25.79 -11.52 -13.63
N PRO A 214 25.80 -11.17 -14.93
CA PRO A 214 24.74 -10.45 -15.62
C PRO A 214 24.08 -11.38 -16.66
N GLU A 215 22.76 -11.56 -16.60
CA GLU A 215 22.01 -12.04 -17.77
C GLU A 215 20.79 -11.16 -18.04
N MET A 216 20.81 -10.64 -19.26
CA MET A 216 19.83 -9.75 -19.86
C MET A 216 18.54 -10.54 -20.14
N ARG A 217 17.50 -10.33 -19.34
CA ARG A 217 16.12 -10.74 -19.69
C ARG A 217 15.14 -9.60 -19.41
N SER A 218 14.68 -9.03 -20.51
CA SER A 218 13.48 -8.21 -20.62
C SER A 218 12.30 -8.87 -19.91
N VAL A 219 11.76 -8.23 -18.88
CA VAL A 219 10.43 -8.53 -18.34
C VAL A 219 9.63 -7.23 -18.31
N LEU A 220 8.64 -7.19 -19.20
CA LEU A 220 7.64 -6.16 -19.36
C LEU A 220 6.95 -5.84 -18.03
N SER A 221 6.82 -4.55 -17.74
CA SER A 221 5.93 -4.02 -16.70
C SER A 221 4.53 -4.61 -16.85
N ARG A 222 4.03 -5.27 -15.80
CA ARG A 222 2.62 -5.62 -15.67
C ARG A 222 1.87 -4.44 -15.04
N PRO A 223 0.69 -4.05 -15.57
CA PRO A 223 -0.11 -3.02 -14.96
C PRO A 223 -0.77 -3.53 -13.67
N ALA A 224 -0.98 -2.63 -12.71
CA ALA A 224 -1.78 -2.85 -11.52
C ALA A 224 -3.16 -3.41 -11.91
N HIS A 225 -3.42 -4.66 -11.55
CA HIS A 225 -4.70 -5.30 -11.82
C HIS A 225 -5.76 -4.72 -10.87
N LEU A 226 -6.64 -3.88 -11.42
CA LEU A 226 -7.99 -3.68 -10.88
C LEU A 226 -8.67 -5.06 -10.82
N PHE A 227 -8.75 -5.64 -9.63
CA PHE A 227 -9.54 -6.84 -9.39
C PHE A 227 -11.01 -6.52 -9.67
N ARG A 228 -11.59 -7.12 -10.72
CA ARG A 228 -13.02 -7.03 -11.05
C ARG A 228 -13.68 -8.36 -10.67
N PRO A 229 -14.66 -8.40 -9.74
CA PRO A 229 -15.36 -9.63 -9.42
C PRO A 229 -16.30 -10.04 -10.57
N PRO A 230 -16.55 -11.34 -10.80
CA PRO A 230 -17.55 -11.79 -11.76
C PRO A 230 -18.97 -11.54 -11.22
N GLY A 231 -19.86 -10.97 -12.05
CA GLY A 231 -21.31 -10.98 -11.80
C GLY A 231 -22.07 -9.64 -11.72
N MET A 232 -21.69 -8.58 -12.45
CA MET A 232 -22.56 -7.41 -12.65
C MET A 232 -22.94 -7.25 -14.13
N PRO A 233 -24.23 -7.07 -14.48
CA PRO A 233 -24.67 -6.96 -15.86
C PRO A 233 -24.19 -5.66 -16.52
N LEU A 234 -23.82 -5.78 -17.79
CA LEU A 234 -23.48 -4.65 -18.66
C LEU A 234 -24.74 -3.80 -18.88
N VAL A 235 -24.74 -2.55 -18.40
CA VAL A 235 -25.63 -1.53 -18.97
C VAL A 235 -25.02 -1.13 -20.30
N ALA A 236 -25.61 -1.60 -21.39
CA ALA A 236 -25.31 -1.14 -22.73
C ALA A 236 -25.81 0.31 -22.85
N THR A 237 -24.89 1.27 -22.96
CA THR A 237 -25.23 2.61 -23.46
C THR A 237 -25.32 2.50 -24.98
N ASP A 238 -26.54 2.40 -25.49
CA ASP A 238 -26.86 2.48 -26.92
C ASP A 238 -26.63 3.92 -27.40
N SER A 239 -25.50 4.16 -28.04
CA SER A 239 -25.20 5.42 -28.72
C SER A 239 -25.77 5.38 -30.14
N ARG A 240 -27.06 5.71 -30.28
CA ARG A 240 -27.63 6.12 -31.56
C ARG A 240 -27.43 7.62 -31.74
N SER A 241 -26.56 8.00 -32.68
CA SER A 241 -26.50 9.34 -33.23
C SER A 241 -27.76 9.63 -34.07
N PRO A 242 -28.44 10.77 -33.92
CA PRO A 242 -29.39 11.22 -34.91
C PRO A 242 -28.67 12.01 -36.01
N THR A 243 -28.98 11.67 -37.25
CA THR A 243 -28.63 12.40 -38.46
C THR A 243 -29.40 13.72 -38.51
N LEU A 244 -28.69 14.81 -38.81
CA LEU A 244 -29.19 15.99 -39.52
C LEU A 244 -28.00 16.61 -40.28
#